data_AF-A0A7C4TFX6-F1
#
_entry.id   AF-A0A7C4TFX6-F1
#
_cell.length_a   1.000
_cell.length_b   1.000
_cell.length_c   1.000
_cell.angle_alpha   90.00
_cell.angle_beta   90.00
_cell.angle_gamma   90.00
#
_symmetry.space_group_name_H-M   'P 1'
#
loop_
_entity.id
_entity.type
_entity.pdbx_description
1 polymer ?
#
loop_
_entity_poly.entity_id
_entity_poly.type
_entity_poly.pdbx_seq_one_letter_code
_entity_poly.pdbx_strand_id
1 'polypeptide(L)'
;MAVFSRYSKVVEADGQPMRVRTALELINQVLDETIAGTDADFDADTRWATTWFEDCGMNEGDFGRAEQLSKSRNTSVEGLAKAGIIGQRPGKVWLVARDDLPADWDPAADTRMTVWEITQHLIRRLEDDGEQAAAALLRQVGSGLGETAKELAYRLYLICDRKGWAKEATSYNGLVTAWPELTRLAALEPSAPADASGGATLFEE
;
A
#
# COMPACT_ATOMS: atom_id res chain seq x y z
N MET A 1 -3.04 -6.03 -16.28
CA MET A 1 -2.65 -6.92 -17.42
C MET A 1 -3.41 -6.64 -18.75
N ALA A 2 -4.07 -5.50 -18.96
CA ALA A 2 -4.99 -5.33 -20.12
C ALA A 2 -4.52 -4.38 -21.24
N VAL A 3 -3.36 -3.71 -21.09
CA VAL A 3 -2.95 -2.68 -22.08
C VAL A 3 -2.41 -3.30 -23.38
N PHE A 4 -1.73 -4.44 -23.28
CA PHE A 4 -1.11 -5.10 -24.45
C PHE A 4 -1.92 -6.29 -25.01
N SER A 5 -2.98 -6.74 -24.34
CA SER A 5 -3.78 -7.89 -24.81
C SER A 5 -4.62 -7.61 -26.06
N ARG A 6 -4.75 -6.32 -26.45
CA ARG A 6 -5.47 -5.89 -27.66
C ARG A 6 -4.60 -5.85 -28.92
N TYR A 7 -3.28 -6.00 -28.80
CA TYR A 7 -2.36 -5.88 -29.91
C TYR A 7 -1.72 -7.24 -30.21
N SER A 8 -1.88 -7.73 -31.44
CA SER A 8 -1.34 -9.04 -31.85
C SER A 8 0.18 -9.06 -31.99
N LYS A 9 0.84 -7.89 -31.96
CA LYS A 9 2.29 -7.74 -32.03
C LYS A 9 2.70 -6.37 -31.49
N VAL A 10 3.62 -6.34 -30.52
CA VAL A 10 4.33 -5.12 -30.09
C VAL A 10 5.73 -5.20 -30.70
N VAL A 11 6.17 -4.13 -31.35
CA VAL A 11 7.45 -4.06 -32.08
C VAL A 11 8.36 -3.04 -31.41
N GLU A 12 9.63 -3.38 -31.27
CA GLU A 12 10.69 -2.49 -30.80
C GLU A 12 11.00 -1.41 -31.85
N ALA A 13 11.73 -0.35 -31.49
CA ALA A 13 12.06 0.77 -32.39
C ALA A 13 12.89 0.33 -33.62
N ASP A 14 13.50 -0.86 -33.57
CA ASP A 14 14.24 -1.51 -34.64
C ASP A 14 13.38 -2.43 -35.54
N GLY A 15 12.07 -2.54 -35.25
CA GLY A 15 11.10 -3.33 -36.00
C GLY A 15 11.01 -4.81 -35.61
N GLN A 16 11.76 -5.28 -34.60
CA GLN A 16 11.70 -6.68 -34.13
C GLN A 16 10.57 -6.90 -33.11
N PRO A 17 10.00 -8.11 -33.02
CA PRO A 17 8.95 -8.41 -32.04
C PRO A 17 9.50 -8.31 -30.62
N MET A 18 8.90 -7.42 -29.83
CA MET A 18 9.30 -7.15 -28.45
C MET A 18 9.03 -8.39 -27.58
N ARG A 19 10.05 -8.81 -26.82
CA ARG A 19 9.89 -9.91 -25.86
C ARG A 19 9.14 -9.40 -24.62
N VAL A 20 8.30 -10.25 -24.03
CA VAL A 20 7.54 -9.93 -22.81
C VAL A 20 8.44 -9.40 -21.68
N ARG A 21 9.66 -9.93 -21.58
CA ARG A 21 10.68 -9.47 -20.65
C ARG A 21 11.13 -8.03 -20.91
N THR A 22 11.40 -7.66 -22.16
CA THR A 22 11.76 -6.30 -22.56
C THR A 22 10.62 -5.32 -22.29
N ALA A 23 9.38 -5.74 -22.52
CA ALA A 23 8.21 -4.91 -22.21
C ALA A 23 8.08 -4.65 -20.71
N LEU A 24 8.31 -5.66 -19.86
CA LEU A 24 8.36 -5.50 -18.39
C LEU A 24 9.54 -4.62 -17.94
N GLU A 25 10.72 -4.78 -18.54
CA GLU A 25 11.90 -3.96 -18.25
C GLU A 25 11.66 -2.47 -18.60
N LEU A 26 11.02 -2.19 -19.75
CA LEU A 26 10.64 -0.82 -20.14
C LEU A 26 9.53 -0.23 -19.27
N ILE A 27 8.55 -1.05 -18.87
CA ILE A 27 7.52 -0.62 -17.91
C ILE A 27 8.17 -0.27 -16.58
N ASN A 28 9.03 -1.14 -16.05
CA ASN A 28 9.74 -0.90 -14.80
C ASN A 28 10.67 0.31 -14.91
N GLN A 29 11.32 0.54 -16.07
CA GLN A 29 12.17 1.70 -16.31
C GLN A 29 11.38 3.03 -16.29
N VAL A 30 10.23 3.10 -16.97
CA VAL A 30 9.37 4.30 -16.93
C VAL A 30 8.77 4.50 -15.53
N LEU A 31 8.48 3.41 -14.82
CA LEU A 31 8.02 3.46 -13.43
C LEU A 31 9.12 3.99 -12.50
N ASP A 32 10.35 3.52 -12.64
CA ASP A 32 11.53 3.94 -11.87
C ASP A 32 11.87 5.42 -12.11
N GLU A 33 11.71 5.93 -13.33
CA GLU A 33 11.91 7.35 -13.67
C GLU A 33 10.85 8.27 -13.04
N THR A 34 9.67 7.75 -12.70
CA THR A 34 8.60 8.53 -12.05
C THR A 34 8.77 8.58 -10.52
N ILE A 35 9.42 7.57 -9.92
CA ILE A 35 9.52 7.40 -8.46
C ILE A 35 10.59 8.29 -7.82
N ALA A 36 11.58 8.75 -8.58
CA ALA A 36 12.63 9.63 -8.08
C ALA A 36 12.11 11.01 -7.62
N GLY A 37 10.87 11.38 -7.96
CA GLY A 37 10.20 12.61 -7.50
C GLY A 37 9.32 12.45 -6.25
N THR A 38 9.03 11.22 -5.79
CA THR A 38 7.88 10.90 -4.92
C THR A 38 8.20 10.90 -3.42
N ASP A 39 9.47 10.94 -3.01
CA ASP A 39 9.82 10.97 -1.57
C ASP A 39 9.29 12.22 -0.85
N ALA A 40 9.01 13.30 -1.59
CA ALA A 40 8.42 14.52 -1.04
C ALA A 40 6.93 14.37 -0.70
N ASP A 41 6.21 13.43 -1.32
CA ASP A 41 4.78 13.23 -1.12
C ASP A 41 4.48 12.35 0.10
N PHE A 42 5.49 11.63 0.60
CA PHE A 42 5.37 10.86 1.83
C PHE A 42 5.50 11.74 3.08
N ASP A 43 4.61 11.48 4.04
CA ASP A 43 4.71 12.05 5.37
C ASP A 43 6.06 11.68 6.04
N ALA A 44 6.44 12.45 7.05
CA ALA A 44 7.73 12.29 7.74
C ALA A 44 7.90 10.89 8.35
N ASP A 45 6.81 10.31 8.84
CA ASP A 45 6.81 9.03 9.53
C ASP A 45 6.96 7.87 8.52
N THR A 46 6.29 7.95 7.37
CA THR A 46 6.46 7.02 6.24
C THR A 46 7.88 7.04 5.68
N ARG A 47 8.50 8.22 5.53
CA ARG A 47 9.90 8.31 5.07
C ARG A 47 10.87 7.68 6.05
N TRP A 48 10.61 7.86 7.35
CA TRP A 48 11.37 7.20 8.40
C TRP A 48 11.21 5.68 8.30
N ALA A 49 9.97 5.19 8.23
CA ALA A 49 9.66 3.76 8.17
C ALA A 49 10.28 3.09 6.94
N THR A 50 10.24 3.75 5.78
CA THR A 50 10.85 3.26 4.54
C THR A 50 12.38 3.16 4.67
N THR A 51 13.03 4.16 5.26
CA THR A 51 14.49 4.12 5.48
C THR A 51 14.85 3.02 6.48
N TRP A 52 14.08 2.90 7.57
CA TRP A 52 14.28 1.84 8.57
C TRP A 52 14.08 0.44 7.98
N PHE A 53 13.02 0.26 7.17
CA PHE A 53 12.73 -0.98 6.48
C PHE A 53 13.86 -1.37 5.54
N GLU A 54 14.46 -0.43 4.80
CA GLU A 54 15.60 -0.73 3.93
C GLU A 54 16.84 -1.22 4.71
N ASP A 55 17.06 -0.65 5.89
CA ASP A 55 18.22 -0.99 6.74
C ASP A 55 18.02 -2.30 7.49
N CYS A 56 16.87 -2.46 8.16
CA CYS A 56 16.61 -3.51 9.14
C CYS A 56 15.53 -4.51 8.70
N GLY A 57 14.78 -4.21 7.64
CA GLY A 57 13.58 -4.96 7.28
C GLY A 57 12.53 -4.89 8.39
N MET A 58 11.83 -6.00 8.61
CA MET A 58 10.91 -6.16 9.74
C MET A 58 11.60 -6.58 11.05
N ASN A 59 12.93 -6.61 11.09
CA ASN A 59 13.68 -7.05 12.28
C ASN A 59 13.89 -5.91 13.28
N GLU A 60 14.31 -6.28 14.49
CA GLU A 60 14.73 -5.31 15.49
C GLU A 60 16.05 -4.63 15.14
N GLY A 61 16.12 -3.34 15.42
CA GLY A 61 17.33 -2.52 15.35
C GLY A 61 17.56 -1.71 16.62
N ASP A 62 18.67 -0.97 16.66
CA ASP A 62 19.08 -0.23 17.85
C ASP A 62 18.33 1.10 18.01
N PHE A 63 17.87 1.38 19.22
CA PHE A 63 17.15 2.62 19.55
C PHE A 63 17.96 3.88 19.21
N GLY A 64 19.28 3.87 19.43
CA GLY A 64 20.13 5.02 19.10
C GLY A 64 20.13 5.36 17.61
N ARG A 65 20.08 4.34 16.73
CA ARG A 65 19.94 4.56 15.29
C ARG A 65 18.55 5.06 14.94
N ALA A 66 17.51 4.49 15.57
CA ALA A 66 16.13 4.93 15.38
C ALA A 66 15.98 6.43 15.72
N GLU A 67 16.52 6.86 16.86
CA GLU A 67 16.48 8.25 17.31
C GLU A 67 17.22 9.19 16.36
N GLN A 68 18.41 8.81 15.89
CA GLN A 68 19.17 9.60 14.92
C GLN A 68 18.40 9.75 13.59
N LEU A 69 17.77 8.67 13.12
CA LEU A 69 16.96 8.68 11.92
C LEU A 69 15.69 9.53 12.10
N SER A 70 15.05 9.50 13.28
CA SER A 70 13.88 10.34 13.55
C SER A 70 14.22 11.83 13.44
N LYS A 71 15.36 12.24 14.00
CA LYS A 71 15.85 13.63 13.91
C LYS A 71 16.11 14.06 12.46
N SER A 72 16.69 13.19 11.62
CA SER A 72 16.97 13.52 10.22
C SER A 72 15.72 13.56 9.32
N ARG A 73 14.64 12.89 9.75
CA ARG A 73 13.34 12.87 9.05
C ARG A 73 12.31 13.84 9.62
N ASN A 74 12.70 14.70 10.56
CA ASN A 74 11.81 15.65 11.24
C ASN A 74 10.60 14.95 11.91
N THR A 75 10.85 13.82 12.56
CA THR A 75 9.89 13.06 13.37
C THR A 75 10.50 12.68 14.73
N SER A 76 9.80 11.89 15.53
CA SER A 76 10.24 11.37 16.84
C SER A 76 9.87 9.91 17.01
N VAL A 77 10.69 9.16 17.74
CA VAL A 77 10.40 7.75 18.06
C VAL A 77 9.07 7.61 18.81
N GLU A 78 8.77 8.55 19.72
CA GLU A 78 7.47 8.56 20.41
C GLU A 78 6.29 8.81 19.44
N GLY A 79 6.46 9.71 18.48
CA GLY A 79 5.45 9.98 17.44
C GLY A 79 5.18 8.75 16.57
N LEU A 80 6.24 8.05 16.16
CA LEU A 80 6.16 6.81 15.38
C LEU A 80 5.45 5.69 16.16
N ALA A 81 5.71 5.58 17.46
CA ALA A 81 5.05 4.60 18.32
C ALA A 81 3.56 4.93 18.53
N LYS A 82 3.22 6.21 18.68
CA LYS A 82 1.81 6.67 18.77
C LYS A 82 1.05 6.46 17.46
N ALA A 83 1.74 6.59 16.33
CA ALA A 83 1.21 6.27 15.00
C ALA A 83 1.21 4.75 14.70
N GLY A 84 1.45 3.87 15.67
CA GLY A 84 1.40 2.42 15.44
C GLY A 84 2.43 1.85 14.45
N ILE A 85 3.39 2.65 13.97
CA ILE A 85 4.38 2.23 12.97
C ILE A 85 5.45 1.34 13.61
N ILE A 86 5.83 1.64 14.85
CA ILE A 86 6.92 0.94 15.54
C ILE A 86 6.50 0.36 16.88
N GLY A 87 7.09 -0.79 17.19
CA GLY A 87 7.21 -1.30 18.56
C GLY A 87 8.57 -0.92 19.14
N GLN A 88 8.62 -0.75 20.46
CA GLN A 88 9.88 -0.46 21.16
C GLN A 88 9.96 -1.14 22.52
N ARG A 89 11.20 -1.45 22.91
CA ARG A 89 11.57 -1.90 24.27
C ARG A 89 12.96 -1.34 24.61
N PRO A 90 13.46 -1.49 25.86
CA PRO A 90 14.76 -0.94 26.22
C PRO A 90 15.87 -1.31 25.22
N GLY A 91 16.41 -0.29 24.54
CA GLY A 91 17.49 -0.41 23.56
C GLY A 91 17.10 -0.92 22.16
N LYS A 92 15.84 -1.32 21.91
CA LYS A 92 15.42 -1.92 20.64
C LYS A 92 14.14 -1.30 20.09
N VAL A 93 14.10 -1.19 18.76
CA VAL A 93 12.96 -0.68 17.97
C VAL A 93 12.73 -1.62 16.79
N TRP A 94 11.49 -1.83 16.38
CA TRP A 94 11.12 -2.60 15.18
C TRP A 94 9.87 -2.02 14.53
N LEU A 95 9.62 -2.34 13.26
CA LEU A 95 8.36 -2.02 12.59
C LEU A 95 7.27 -2.98 13.07
N VAL A 96 6.08 -2.48 13.37
CA VAL A 96 4.93 -3.33 13.72
C VAL A 96 4.60 -4.23 12.53
N ALA A 97 4.45 -5.53 12.79
CA ALA A 97 4.12 -6.48 11.75
C ALA A 97 2.69 -6.27 11.25
N ARG A 98 2.44 -6.54 9.97
CA ARG A 98 1.11 -6.43 9.35
C ARG A 98 0.04 -7.18 10.16
N ASP A 99 0.39 -8.37 10.65
CA ASP A 99 -0.47 -9.27 11.42
C ASP A 99 -0.82 -8.73 12.83
N ASP A 100 -0.03 -7.79 13.35
CA ASP A 100 -0.23 -7.16 14.66
C ASP A 100 -1.05 -5.86 14.58
N LEU A 101 -1.32 -5.36 13.37
CA LEU A 101 -2.15 -4.17 13.19
C LEU A 101 -3.64 -4.44 13.53
N PRO A 102 -4.42 -3.42 13.97
CA PRO A 102 -5.83 -3.60 14.25
C PRO A 102 -6.62 -4.07 13.03
N ALA A 103 -7.33 -5.19 13.13
CA ALA A 103 -8.12 -5.73 12.01
C ALA A 103 -9.31 -4.82 11.66
N ASP A 104 -9.84 -4.09 12.63
CA ASP A 104 -10.98 -3.18 12.54
C ASP A 104 -10.56 -1.70 12.38
N TRP A 105 -9.31 -1.43 11.96
CA TRP A 105 -8.83 -0.07 11.74
C TRP A 105 -9.76 0.71 10.81
N ASP A 106 -10.15 1.90 11.27
CA ASP A 106 -11.02 2.84 10.59
C ASP A 106 -10.24 4.13 10.29
N PRO A 107 -9.97 4.43 9.00
CA PRO A 107 -9.33 5.68 8.59
C PRO A 107 -10.02 6.94 9.15
N ALA A 108 -11.35 6.93 9.32
CA ALA A 108 -12.08 8.11 9.76
C ALA A 108 -11.88 8.41 11.26
N ALA A 109 -11.55 7.39 12.06
CA ALA A 109 -11.28 7.54 13.49
C ALA A 109 -9.81 7.88 13.77
N ASP A 110 -8.92 7.72 12.78
CA ASP A 110 -7.50 7.90 12.93
C ASP A 110 -7.06 9.35 12.69
N THR A 111 -6.58 9.99 13.75
CA THR A 111 -6.14 11.39 13.72
C THR A 111 -4.73 11.61 13.18
N ARG A 112 -3.96 10.53 12.95
CA ARG A 112 -2.56 10.59 12.52
C ARG A 112 -2.25 9.52 11.46
N MET A 113 -3.16 9.34 10.52
CA MET A 113 -2.98 8.42 9.40
C MET A 113 -1.66 8.69 8.66
N THR A 114 -0.87 7.65 8.50
CA THR A 114 0.35 7.67 7.68
C THR A 114 0.17 6.84 6.42
N VAL A 115 0.89 7.17 5.35
CA VAL A 115 0.88 6.36 4.12
C VAL A 115 1.37 4.93 4.42
N TRP A 116 2.34 4.79 5.33
CA TRP A 116 2.80 3.50 5.82
C TRP A 116 1.64 2.65 6.36
N GLU A 117 0.90 3.13 7.35
CA GLU A 117 -0.24 2.39 7.93
C GLU A 117 -1.29 2.04 6.89
N ILE A 118 -1.66 3.00 6.03
CA ILE A 118 -2.62 2.78 4.94
C ILE A 118 -2.18 1.63 4.05
N THR A 119 -0.93 1.64 3.58
CA THR A 119 -0.38 0.55 2.75
C THR A 119 -0.45 -0.78 3.48
N GLN A 120 -0.09 -0.82 4.77
CA GLN A 120 -0.09 -2.06 5.54
C GLN A 120 -1.51 -2.62 5.73
N HIS A 121 -2.49 -1.76 6.06
CA HIS A 121 -3.89 -2.14 6.22
C HIS A 121 -4.56 -2.56 4.91
N LEU A 122 -4.27 -1.88 3.80
CA LEU A 122 -4.79 -2.27 2.48
C LEU A 122 -4.35 -3.68 2.09
N ILE A 123 -3.06 -3.99 2.27
CA ILE A 123 -2.54 -5.33 2.01
C ILE A 123 -3.18 -6.34 2.97
N ARG A 124 -3.27 -6.01 4.27
CA ARG A 124 -3.88 -6.91 5.24
C ARG A 124 -5.32 -7.27 4.86
N ARG A 125 -6.15 -6.26 4.56
CA ARG A 125 -7.53 -6.48 4.10
C ARG A 125 -7.59 -7.29 2.82
N LEU A 126 -6.65 -7.08 1.90
CA LEU A 126 -6.58 -7.83 0.66
C LEU A 126 -6.25 -9.31 0.91
N GLU A 127 -5.31 -9.60 1.81
CA GLU A 127 -4.86 -10.95 2.15
C GLU A 127 -5.88 -11.71 3.01
N ASP A 128 -6.50 -11.05 3.99
CA ASP A 128 -7.42 -11.66 4.96
C ASP A 128 -8.86 -11.76 4.41
N ASP A 129 -9.35 -10.69 3.78
CA ASP A 129 -10.78 -10.52 3.45
C ASP A 129 -11.04 -10.41 1.92
N GLY A 130 -9.99 -10.28 1.11
CA GLY A 130 -10.06 -10.20 -0.35
C GLY A 130 -10.31 -8.79 -0.93
N GLU A 131 -10.41 -8.72 -2.26
CA GLU A 131 -10.45 -7.47 -3.03
C GLU A 131 -11.64 -6.57 -2.68
N GLN A 132 -12.80 -7.13 -2.34
CA GLN A 132 -13.99 -6.34 -1.99
C GLN A 132 -13.78 -5.53 -0.69
N ALA A 133 -13.19 -6.16 0.33
CA ALA A 133 -12.92 -5.52 1.61
C ALA A 133 -11.80 -4.48 1.49
N ALA A 134 -10.73 -4.81 0.76
CA ALA A 134 -9.66 -3.86 0.48
C ALA A 134 -10.15 -2.67 -0.36
N ALA A 135 -11.06 -2.87 -1.33
CA ALA A 135 -11.68 -1.79 -2.09
C ALA A 135 -12.59 -0.92 -1.20
N ALA A 136 -13.31 -1.51 -0.25
CA ALA A 136 -14.10 -0.77 0.72
C ALA A 136 -13.22 0.12 1.61
N LEU A 137 -12.08 -0.40 2.07
CA LEU A 137 -11.09 0.39 2.81
C LEU A 137 -10.51 1.51 1.92
N LEU A 138 -10.16 1.21 0.67
CA LEU A 138 -9.66 2.20 -0.28
C LEU A 138 -10.64 3.35 -0.50
N ARG A 139 -11.95 3.09 -0.52
CA ARG A 139 -12.97 4.16 -0.57
C ARG A 139 -12.92 5.08 0.64
N GLN A 140 -12.76 4.52 1.84
CA GLN A 140 -12.69 5.28 3.08
C GLN A 140 -11.43 6.14 3.15
N VAL A 141 -10.29 5.59 2.71
CA VAL A 141 -9.00 6.28 2.62
C VAL A 141 -9.03 7.42 1.59
N GLY A 142 -9.74 7.22 0.48
CA GLY A 142 -9.84 8.18 -0.62
C GLY A 142 -8.73 8.02 -1.67
N SER A 143 -9.02 8.48 -2.89
CA SER A 143 -8.17 8.22 -4.06
C SER A 143 -6.78 8.83 -4.00
N GLY A 144 -6.62 10.01 -3.37
CA GLY A 144 -5.33 10.69 -3.24
C GLY A 144 -4.35 9.87 -2.41
N LEU A 145 -4.67 9.63 -1.13
CA LEU A 145 -3.83 8.83 -0.23
C LEU A 145 -3.73 7.36 -0.68
N GLY A 146 -4.77 6.82 -1.30
CA GLY A 146 -4.75 5.49 -1.89
C GLY A 146 -3.66 5.35 -2.97
N GLU A 147 -3.58 6.28 -3.92
CA GLU A 147 -2.56 6.23 -4.96
C GLU A 147 -1.15 6.34 -4.37
N THR A 148 -0.95 7.22 -3.40
CA THR A 148 0.33 7.35 -2.67
C THR A 148 0.68 6.04 -1.92
N ALA A 149 -0.31 5.33 -1.36
CA ALA A 149 -0.10 4.04 -0.71
C ALA A 149 0.30 2.93 -1.71
N LYS A 150 -0.24 2.95 -2.93
CA LYS A 150 0.16 2.06 -4.02
C LYS A 150 1.60 2.34 -4.48
N GLU A 151 1.97 3.62 -4.59
CA GLU A 151 3.34 4.03 -4.89
C GLU A 151 4.33 3.57 -3.82
N LEU A 152 3.97 3.72 -2.54
CA LEU A 152 4.76 3.19 -1.43
C LEU A 152 4.91 1.66 -1.53
N ALA A 153 3.81 0.93 -1.80
CA ALA A 153 3.86 -0.53 -1.95
C ALA A 153 4.84 -0.96 -3.05
N TYR A 154 4.82 -0.29 -4.21
CA TYR A 154 5.77 -0.59 -5.28
C TYR A 154 7.22 -0.31 -4.87
N ARG A 155 7.49 0.80 -4.16
CA ARG A 155 8.84 1.08 -3.62
C ARG A 155 9.31 0.00 -2.65
N LEU A 156 8.44 -0.43 -1.73
CA LEU A 156 8.76 -1.47 -0.75
C LEU A 156 9.01 -2.82 -1.45
N TYR A 157 8.27 -3.13 -2.51
CA TYR A 157 8.55 -4.27 -3.37
C TYR A 157 9.96 -4.21 -3.97
N LEU A 158 10.37 -3.08 -4.56
CA LEU A 158 11.72 -2.93 -5.13
C LEU A 158 12.83 -3.09 -4.08
N ILE A 159 12.62 -2.58 -2.87
CA ILE A 159 13.54 -2.80 -1.74
C ILE A 159 13.63 -4.30 -1.43
N CYS A 160 12.48 -4.99 -1.33
CA CYS A 160 12.44 -6.41 -1.05
C CYS A 160 13.11 -7.24 -2.14
N ASP A 161 12.90 -6.91 -3.42
CA ASP A 161 13.53 -7.60 -4.56
C ASP A 161 15.05 -7.48 -4.50
N ARG A 162 15.58 -6.26 -4.29
CA ARG A 162 17.02 -6.02 -4.12
C ARG A 162 17.60 -6.75 -2.91
N LYS A 163 16.85 -6.87 -1.81
CA LYS A 163 17.29 -7.50 -0.56
C LYS A 163 17.02 -9.01 -0.49
N GLY A 164 16.26 -9.56 -1.43
CA GLY A 164 15.84 -10.97 -1.43
C GLY A 164 14.76 -11.33 -0.40
N TRP A 165 13.96 -10.36 0.06
CA TRP A 165 12.89 -10.58 1.05
C TRP A 165 11.60 -11.06 0.39
N ALA A 166 11.60 -12.32 -0.07
CA ALA A 166 10.52 -12.87 -0.91
C ALA A 166 9.11 -12.82 -0.29
N LYS A 167 8.98 -13.04 1.03
CA LYS A 167 7.67 -13.01 1.71
C LYS A 167 7.05 -11.62 1.61
N GLU A 168 7.79 -10.59 2.04
CA GLU A 168 7.34 -9.20 1.99
C GLU A 168 7.14 -8.72 0.54
N ALA A 169 8.02 -9.09 -0.38
CA ALA A 169 7.87 -8.78 -1.80
C ALA A 169 6.53 -9.28 -2.37
N THR A 170 6.11 -10.48 -1.97
CA THR A 170 4.84 -11.08 -2.43
C THR A 170 3.65 -10.22 -2.01
N SER A 171 3.60 -9.81 -0.74
CA SER A 171 2.53 -8.97 -0.20
C SER A 171 2.46 -7.60 -0.87
N TYR A 172 3.60 -6.91 -1.02
CA TYR A 172 3.64 -5.60 -1.67
C TYR A 172 3.26 -5.67 -3.16
N ASN A 173 3.76 -6.67 -3.89
CA ASN A 173 3.39 -6.89 -5.28
C ASN A 173 1.91 -7.26 -5.44
N GLY A 174 1.34 -7.99 -4.48
CA GLY A 174 -0.07 -8.34 -4.43
C GLY A 174 -0.97 -7.11 -4.50
N LEU A 175 -0.70 -6.09 -3.67
CA LEU A 175 -1.47 -4.84 -3.69
C LEU A 175 -1.35 -4.09 -5.02
N VAL A 176 -0.14 -3.95 -5.57
CA VAL A 176 0.08 -3.28 -6.86
C VAL A 176 -0.63 -4.01 -8.00
N THR A 177 -0.63 -5.34 -7.96
CA THR A 177 -1.29 -6.18 -8.97
C THR A 177 -2.81 -6.07 -8.90
N ALA A 178 -3.38 -6.04 -7.69
CA ALA A 178 -4.82 -5.93 -7.46
C ALA A 178 -5.37 -4.50 -7.69
N TRP A 179 -4.50 -3.48 -7.76
CA TRP A 179 -4.89 -2.07 -7.82
C TRP A 179 -5.96 -1.70 -8.86
N PRO A 180 -5.90 -2.18 -10.12
CA PRO A 180 -6.92 -1.85 -11.12
C PRO A 180 -8.32 -2.34 -10.73
N GLU A 181 -8.40 -3.48 -10.05
CA GLU A 181 -9.68 -4.03 -9.58
C GLU A 181 -10.13 -3.34 -8.29
N LEU A 182 -9.21 -3.07 -7.36
CA LEU A 182 -9.50 -2.30 -6.14
C LEU A 182 -10.08 -0.93 -6.46
N THR A 183 -9.49 -0.19 -7.40
CA THR A 183 -9.98 1.11 -7.83
C THR A 183 -11.32 1.03 -8.56
N ARG A 184 -11.53 0.00 -9.40
CA ARG A 184 -12.83 -0.25 -10.05
C ARG A 184 -13.92 -0.54 -9.02
N LEU A 185 -13.65 -1.42 -8.05
CA LEU A 185 -14.57 -1.77 -6.98
C LEU A 185 -14.80 -0.61 -6.02
N ALA A 186 -13.78 0.21 -5.76
CA ALA A 186 -13.91 1.41 -4.94
C ALA A 186 -14.74 2.50 -5.64
N ALA A 187 -14.71 2.59 -6.98
CA ALA A 187 -15.56 3.51 -7.72
C ALA A 187 -17.03 3.06 -7.79
N LEU A 188 -17.29 1.76 -7.64
CA LEU A 188 -18.64 1.25 -7.46
C LEU A 188 -19.08 1.58 -6.02
N GLU A 189 -20.07 2.45 -5.88
CA GLU A 189 -20.77 2.60 -4.61
C GLU A 189 -21.24 1.20 -4.16
N PRO A 190 -21.16 0.87 -2.86
CA PRO A 190 -21.94 -0.26 -2.39
C PRO A 190 -23.39 0.07 -2.75
N SER A 191 -23.99 -0.77 -3.60
CA SER A 191 -25.46 -0.85 -3.65
C SER A 191 -25.89 -0.95 -2.19
N ALA A 192 -26.58 0.08 -1.68
CA ALA A 192 -27.24 0.00 -0.39
C ALA A 192 -27.99 -1.34 -0.35
N PRO A 193 -28.05 -2.03 0.81
CA PRO A 193 -28.91 -3.19 0.93
C PRO A 193 -30.29 -2.73 0.48
N ALA A 194 -30.84 -3.38 -0.54
CA ALA A 194 -32.18 -3.11 -1.01
C ALA A 194 -33.08 -3.10 0.22
N ASP A 195 -33.62 -1.92 0.55
CA ASP A 195 -34.62 -1.78 1.59
C ASP A 195 -35.65 -2.87 1.30
N ALA A 196 -35.70 -3.86 2.20
CA ALA A 196 -36.86 -4.67 2.41
C ALA A 196 -37.94 -3.71 2.91
N SER A 197 -38.49 -2.94 1.96
CA SER A 197 -39.76 -2.25 2.10
C SER A 197 -40.79 -3.37 2.18
N GLY A 198 -40.97 -3.79 3.43
CA GLY A 198 -41.99 -4.69 3.88
C GLY A 198 -43.34 -4.21 3.37
N GLY A 199 -44.19 -5.20 3.09
CA GLY A 199 -45.44 -5.00 2.40
C GLY A 199 -46.34 -3.95 3.02
N ALA A 200 -46.99 -3.20 2.14
CA ALA A 200 -48.29 -2.61 2.39
C ALA A 200 -49.23 -3.07 1.27
N THR A 201 -49.56 -4.36 1.28
CA THR A 201 -50.88 -4.77 0.83
C THR A 201 -51.86 -4.33 1.92
N LEU A 202 -52.65 -3.29 1.69
CA LEU A 202 -53.97 -3.20 2.27
C LEU A 202 -54.89 -2.48 1.28
N PHE A 203 -55.74 -3.29 0.67
CA PHE A 203 -57.04 -2.91 0.11
C PHE A 203 -58.00 -2.49 1.25
N GLU A 204 -59.15 -1.95 0.85
CA GLU A 204 -60.34 -1.49 1.64
C GLU A 204 -60.30 0.00 1.99
N GLU A 205 -61.26 0.86 1.63
CA GLU A 205 -62.54 0.80 0.89
C GLU A 205 -62.75 2.15 0.18
#